data_AF-A0A453F3S9-F1
#
_entry.id   AF-A0A453F3S9-F1
#
_cell.length_a   1.000
_cell.length_b   1.000
_cell.length_c   1.000
_cell.angle_alpha   90.00
_cell.angle_beta   90.00
_cell.angle_gamma   90.00
#
_symmetry.space_group_name_H-M   'P 1'
#
loop_
_entity.id
_entity.type
_entity.pdbx_description
1 polymer ?
#
loop_
_entity_poly.entity_id
_entity_poly.type
_entity_poly.pdbx_seq_one_letter_code
_entity_poly.pdbx_strand_id
1 'polypeptide(L)' 'MEAKKKVQRENRLLPFDDQCTVLEKEAVNISLRNLKSYPFVKDRLNKGTLNLIGARYDFVHGSFETWNA' A
#
# COMPACT_ATOMS: atom_id res chain seq x y z
N MET A 1 5.75 6.58 10.82
CA MET A 1 5.77 8.04 10.55
C MET A 1 6.13 8.39 9.11
N GLU A 2 6.83 7.54 8.36
CA GLU A 2 7.25 7.88 6.98
C GLU A 2 6.09 8.04 5.98
N ALA A 3 5.10 7.13 5.95
CA ALA A 3 3.97 7.24 5.00
C ALA A 3 3.26 8.60 5.08
N LYS A 4 2.86 9.01 6.29
CA LYS A 4 2.17 10.30 6.50
C LYS A 4 3.02 11.48 6.05
N LYS A 5 4.30 11.53 6.44
CA LYS A 5 5.21 12.61 6.05
C LYS A 5 5.43 12.66 4.53
N LYS A 6 5.56 11.49 3.89
CA LYS A 6 5.70 11.36 2.45
C LYS A 6 4.47 11.90 1.72
N VAL A 7 3.28 11.46 2.12
CA VAL A 7 2.02 11.92 1.51
C VAL A 7 1.80 13.41 1.72
N GLN A 8 2.02 13.92 2.93
CA GLN A 8 1.92 15.36 3.20
C GLN A 8 2.89 16.19 2.36
N ARG A 9 4.08 15.66 2.03
CA ARG A 9 5.07 16.36 1.20
C ARG A 9 4.68 16.32 -0.28
N GLU A 10 4.31 15.15 -0.78
CA GLU A 10 4.11 14.88 -2.21
C GLU A 10 2.69 15.23 -2.70
N ASN A 11 1.71 15.23 -1.80
CA ASN A 11 0.29 15.44 -2.10
C ASN A 11 -0.29 16.65 -1.38
N ARG A 12 0.56 17.61 -0.96
CA ARG A 12 0.15 18.80 -0.18
C ARG A 12 -0.96 19.65 -0.81
N LEU A 13 -1.08 19.57 -2.14
CA LEU A 13 -2.04 20.35 -2.92
C LEU A 13 -3.40 19.65 -3.06
N LEU A 14 -3.48 18.37 -2.69
CA LEU A 14 -4.75 17.64 -2.70
C LEU A 14 -5.60 18.06 -1.49
N PRO A 15 -6.94 18.04 -1.62
CA PRO A 15 -7.85 18.05 -0.48
C PRO A 15 -7.46 17.02 0.59
N PHE A 16 -7.82 17.30 1.84
CA PHE A 16 -7.44 16.43 2.96
C PHE A 16 -7.94 14.98 2.77
N ASP A 17 -9.16 14.80 2.28
CA ASP A 17 -9.73 13.46 2.06
C ASP A 17 -8.99 12.68 0.97
N ASP A 18 -8.53 13.37 -0.07
CA ASP A 18 -7.69 12.78 -1.11
C ASP A 18 -6.30 12.42 -0.57
N GLN A 19 -5.73 13.26 0.31
CA GLN A 19 -4.49 12.92 1.01
C GLN A 19 -4.66 11.68 1.90
N CYS A 20 -5.79 11.53 2.59
CA CYS A 20 -6.11 10.33 3.36
C CYS A 20 -6.17 9.09 2.47
N THR A 21 -6.83 9.18 1.32
CA THR A 21 -6.92 8.08 0.34
C THR A 21 -5.54 7.66 -0.17
N VAL A 22 -4.66 8.62 -0.47
CA VAL A 22 -3.27 8.33 -0.87
C VAL A 22 -2.48 7.71 0.30
N LEU A 23 -2.72 8.17 1.53
CA LEU A 23 -2.09 7.63 2.72
C LEU A 23 -2.48 6.18 3.00
N GLU A 24 -3.73 5.80 2.78
CA GLU A 24 -4.19 4.41 2.87
C GLU A 24 -3.39 3.50 1.93
N LYS A 25 -3.24 3.90 0.66
CA LYS A 25 -2.45 3.15 -0.33
C LYS A 25 -0.98 3.06 0.06
N GLU A 26 -0.38 4.16 0.51
CA GLU A 26 1.02 4.16 0.95
C GLU A 26 1.23 3.28 2.19
N ALA A 27 0.28 3.24 3.13
CA ALA A 27 0.33 2.38 4.30
C ALA A 27 0.29 0.88 3.94
N VAL A 28 -0.54 0.52 2.95
CA VAL A 28 -0.55 -0.84 2.38
C VAL A 28 0.80 -1.16 1.74
N ASN A 29 1.38 -0.22 0.97
CA ASN A 29 2.69 -0.41 0.34
C ASN A 29 3.83 -0.63 1.36
N ILE A 30 3.84 0.11 2.48
CA ILE A 30 4.81 -0.13 3.55
C ILE A 30 4.63 -1.52 4.15
N SER A 31 3.38 -1.93 4.41
CA SER A 31 3.10 -3.26 4.94
C SER A 31 3.56 -4.37 3.99
N LEU A 32 3.36 -4.20 2.69
CA LEU A 32 3.85 -5.13 1.66
C LEU A 32 5.38 -5.18 1.60
N ARG A 33 6.06 -4.04 1.70
CA ARG A 33 7.54 -4.00 1.79
C ARG A 33 8.06 -4.71 3.04
N ASN A 34 7.39 -4.53 4.18
CA ASN A 34 7.70 -5.24 5.40
C ASN A 34 7.48 -6.75 5.23
N LEU A 35 6.38 -7.17 4.59
CA LEU A 35 6.14 -8.57 4.27
C LEU A 35 7.26 -9.17 3.40
N LYS A 36 7.77 -8.42 2.41
CA LYS A 36 8.89 -8.85 1.56
C LYS A 36 10.22 -9.00 2.30
N SER A 37 10.37 -8.38 3.48
CA SER A 37 11.59 -8.49 4.30
C SER A 37 11.70 -9.82 5.04
N TYR A 38 10.59 -10.54 5.25
CA TYR A 38 10.64 -11.83 5.92
C TYR A 38 11.26 -12.91 5.02
N PRO A 39 12.23 -13.71 5.51
CA PRO A 39 12.92 -14.71 4.71
C PRO A 39 11.98 -15.69 4.00
N PHE A 40 10.96 -16.20 4.70
CA PHE A 40 10.02 -17.17 4.14
C PHE A 40 9.12 -16.58 3.04
N VAL A 41 8.79 -15.29 3.12
CA VAL A 41 8.02 -14.59 2.09
C VAL A 41 8.89 -14.33 0.88
N LYS A 42 10.10 -13.81 1.10
CA LYS A 42 11.09 -13.55 0.05
C LYS A 42 11.43 -14.80 -0.75
N ASP A 43 11.66 -15.92 -0.06
CA ASP A 43 11.98 -17.20 -0.71
C ASP A 43 10.82 -17.70 -1.58
N ARG A 44 9.58 -17.58 -1.11
CA ARG A 44 8.39 -18.03 -1.85
C ARG A 44 8.05 -17.11 -3.03
N LEU A 45 8.29 -15.81 -2.88
CA LEU A 45 8.19 -14.82 -3.97
C LEU A 45 9.21 -15.13 -5.08
N ASN A 46 10.48 -15.36 -4.71
CA ASN A 46 11.53 -15.68 -5.68
C ASN A 46 11.27 -17.01 -6.40
N LYS A 47 10.65 -17.97 -5.72
CA LYS A 47 10.22 -19.25 -6.32
C LYS A 47 8.96 -19.13 -7.18
N GLY A 48 8.30 -17.97 -7.22
CA GLY A 48 7.02 -17.78 -7.93
C GLY A 48 5.85 -18.55 -7.32
N THR A 49 5.99 -19.04 -6.09
CA THR A 49 4.98 -19.87 -5.39
C THR A 49 4.05 -19.05 -4.50
N LEU A 50 4.33 -17.75 -4.35
CA LEU A 50 3.55 -16.81 -3.58
C LEU A 50 3.43 -15.51 -4.37
N ASN A 51 2.21 -14.97 -4.45
CA ASN A 51 1.95 -13.63 -4.97
C ASN A 51 1.53 -12.72 -3.82
N LEU A 52 2.08 -11.51 -3.78
CA LEU A 52 1.65 -10.47 -2.84
C LEU A 52 0.86 -9.42 -3.61
N ILE A 53 -0.35 -9.14 -3.10
CA ILE A 53 -1.29 -8.19 -3.70
C ILE A 53 -1.63 -7.16 -2.62
N GLY A 54 -1.48 -5.89 -2.95
CA GLY A 54 -2.04 -4.79 -2.20
C GLY A 54 -3.50 -4.61 -2.54
N ALA A 55 -4.32 -4.31 -1.54
CA ALA A 55 -5.74 -4.11 -1.73
C ALA A 55 -6.23 -2.94 -0.89
N ARG A 56 -7.12 -2.13 -1.46
CA ARG A 56 -7.85 -1.06 -0.78
C ARG A 56 -9.34 -1.21 -1.13
N TYR A 57 -10.18 -1.15 -0.11
CA TYR A 57 -11.62 -1.11 -0.27
C TYR A 57 -12.14 0.29 0.07
N ASP A 58 -12.88 0.89 -0.85
CA ASP A 58 -13.61 2.14 -0.64
C ASP A 58 -15.03 1.82 -0.18
N PHE A 59 -15.34 2.14 1.07
CA PHE A 59 -16.66 1.90 1.65
C PHE A 59 -17.73 2.89 1.17
N VAL A 60 -17.33 4.07 0.68
CA VAL A 60 -18.26 5.12 0.24
C VAL A 60 -18.78 4.77 -1.15
N HIS A 61 -17.88 4.42 -2.06
CA HIS A 61 -18.22 4.11 -3.45
C HIS A 61 -18.41 2.61 -3.71
N GLY A 62 -18.09 1.75 -2.74
CA GLY A 62 -18.16 0.30 -2.89
C GLY A 62 -17.17 -0.25 -3.90
N SER A 63 -16.01 0.41 -4.08
CA SER A 63 -14.99 -0.01 -5.04
C SER A 63 -13.86 -0.78 -4.35
N PHE A 64 -13.37 -1.82 -5.04
CA PHE A 64 -12.23 -2.60 -4.57
C PHE A 64 -11.09 -2.50 -5.56
N GLU A 65 -9.99 -1.90 -5.12
CA GLU A 65 -8.79 -1.70 -5.93
C GLU A 65 -7.69 -2.65 -5.44
N THR A 66 -7.10 -3.37 -6.39
CA THR A 66 -5.98 -4.27 -6.11
C THR A 66 -4.79 -3.94 -7.01
N TRP A 67 -3.57 -4.09 -6.50
CA TRP A 67 -2.35 -3.93 -7.27
C TRP A 67 -1.30 -4.95 -6.86
N ASN A 68 -0.44 -5.33 -7.81
CA ASN A 68 0.68 -6.22 -7.52
C ASN A 68 1.75 -5.46 -6.74
N ALA A 69 2.25 -6.12 -5.69
CA ALA A 69 3.23 -5.55 -4.76
C ALA A 69 4.65 -5.65 -5.26
#